data_AF-A0A7S1FFG0-F1
#
_entry.id   AF-A0A7S1FFG0-F1
#
_cell.length_a   1.000
_cell.length_b   1.000
_cell.length_c   1.000
_cell.angle_alpha   90.00
_cell.angle_beta   90.00
_cell.angle_gamma   90.00
#
_symmetry.space_group_name_H-M   'P 1'
#
loop_
_entity.id
_entity.type
_entity.pdbx_description
1 polymer ?
#
loop_
_entity_poly.entity_id
_entity_poly.type
_entity_poly.pdbx_seq_one_letter_code
_entity_poly.pdbx_strand_id
1 'polypeptide(L)'
;MAAKLEGTKPSFVSRLGTGILSRCRVGTPIYSLAYGVAGGVILSGLVLAGRTLHVAFFDHDYYKLQSRKRYYEKQLLFTREQEEAATAHYIAALASEYDPVATRMPFKPLDPKYRF
;
A
#
# COMPACT_ATOMS: atom_id res chain seq x y z
N MET A 1 20.07 56.91 16.10
CA MET A 1 19.12 56.55 15.03
C MET A 1 18.73 55.08 15.18
N ALA A 2 17.51 54.81 15.62
CA ALA A 2 16.79 53.57 15.39
C ALA A 2 15.31 53.87 15.64
N ALA A 3 14.53 54.04 14.57
CA ALA A 3 13.10 54.33 14.67
C ALA A 3 12.38 53.10 15.22
N LYS A 4 11.67 53.26 16.35
CA LYS A 4 10.64 52.31 16.78
C LYS A 4 9.57 52.28 15.68
N LEU A 5 9.39 51.13 15.02
CA LEU A 5 8.22 50.88 14.20
C LEU A 5 7.01 50.74 15.14
N GLU A 6 6.36 51.88 15.38
CA GLU A 6 5.10 51.97 16.10
C GLU A 6 4.03 51.15 15.39
N GLY A 7 3.42 50.22 16.14
CA GLY A 7 2.04 49.78 15.98
C GLY A 7 1.60 49.49 14.55
N THR A 8 1.94 48.30 14.04
CA THR A 8 1.31 47.75 12.84
C THR A 8 -0.21 47.81 13.01
N LYS A 9 -0.88 48.62 12.18
CA LYS A 9 -2.33 48.80 12.21
C LYS A 9 -2.99 47.42 12.20
N PRO A 10 -3.94 47.13 13.11
CA PRO A 10 -4.62 45.83 13.11
C PRO A 10 -5.23 45.62 11.72
N SER A 11 -4.87 44.50 11.10
CA SER A 11 -5.25 44.14 9.73
C SER A 11 -6.77 44.17 9.57
N PHE A 12 -7.27 44.42 8.36
CA PHE A 12 -8.71 44.47 8.09
C PHE A 12 -9.45 43.23 8.59
N VAL A 13 -8.81 42.05 8.46
CA VAL A 13 -9.32 40.77 8.96
C VAL A 13 -9.42 40.76 10.49
N SER A 14 -8.43 41.31 11.21
CA SER A 14 -8.50 41.41 12.67
C SER A 14 -9.62 42.34 13.14
N ARG A 15 -9.86 43.48 12.46
CA ARG A 15 -10.96 44.41 12.79
C ARG A 15 -12.34 43.80 12.57
N LEU A 16 -12.51 43.05 11.49
CA LEU A 16 -13.72 42.28 11.21
C LEU A 16 -13.95 41.18 12.26
N GLY A 17 -12.89 40.46 12.62
CA GLY A 17 -12.92 39.43 13.67
C GLY A 17 -13.39 39.99 15.02
N THR A 18 -12.81 41.11 15.49
CA THR A 18 -13.20 41.72 16.78
C THR A 18 -14.61 42.31 16.75
N GLY A 19 -15.07 42.81 15.60
CA GLY A 19 -16.44 43.34 15.43
C GLY A 19 -17.52 42.27 15.46
N ILE A 20 -17.23 41.07 14.94
CA ILE A 20 -18.14 39.92 14.99
C ILE A 20 -18.11 39.30 16.40
N LEU A 21 -16.91 39.09 16.96
CA LEU A 21 -16.73 38.52 18.29
C LEU A 21 -17.33 39.38 19.41
N SER A 22 -17.31 40.71 19.29
CA SER A 22 -17.89 41.62 20.28
C SER A 22 -19.43 41.63 20.28
N ARG A 23 -20.07 41.16 19.20
CA ARG A 23 -21.53 41.03 19.09
C ARG A 23 -22.05 39.64 19.47
N CYS A 24 -21.16 38.65 19.51
CA CYS A 24 -21.47 37.32 20.01
C CYS A 24 -21.41 37.29 21.56
N ARG A 25 -22.32 36.56 22.20
CA ARG A 25 -22.23 36.32 23.64
C ARG A 25 -20.90 35.65 23.98
N VAL A 26 -20.33 35.98 25.14
CA VAL A 26 -19.08 35.37 25.61
C VAL A 26 -19.25 33.85 25.63
N GLY A 27 -18.42 33.14 24.86
CA GLY A 27 -18.45 31.67 24.74
C GLY A 27 -19.12 31.10 23.49
N THR A 28 -19.98 31.85 22.78
CA THR A 28 -20.66 31.36 21.55
C THR A 28 -19.71 30.72 20.50
N PRO A 29 -18.53 31.29 20.17
CA PRO A 29 -17.62 30.65 19.22
C PRO A 29 -17.02 29.34 19.76
N ILE A 30 -16.76 29.25 21.06
CA ILE A 30 -16.23 28.03 21.70
C ILE A 30 -17.30 26.94 21.70
N TYR A 31 -18.55 27.28 22.00
CA TYR A 31 -19.67 26.34 21.91
C TYR A 31 -19.89 25.82 20.48
N SER A 32 -19.81 26.69 19.48
CA SER A 32 -19.94 26.28 18.08
C SER A 32 -18.82 25.33 17.65
N LEU A 33 -17.58 25.59 18.09
CA LEU A 33 -16.45 24.70 17.81
C LEU A 33 -16.63 23.34 18.52
N ALA A 34 -16.98 23.35 19.81
CA ALA A 34 -17.23 22.13 20.57
C ALA A 34 -18.39 21.30 19.97
N TYR A 35 -19.46 21.97 19.53
CA TYR A 35 -20.58 21.32 18.85
C TYR A 35 -20.16 20.71 17.51
N GLY A 36 -19.34 21.41 16.73
CA GLY A 36 -18.76 20.88 15.49
C GLY A 36 -17.88 19.65 15.72
N VAL A 37 -17.03 19.68 16.74
CA VAL A 37 -16.19 18.53 17.14
C VAL A 37 -17.06 17.36 17.58
N ALA A 38 -18.04 17.59 18.46
CA ALA A 38 -18.95 16.55 18.92
C ALA A 38 -19.75 15.94 17.76
N GLY A 39 -20.27 16.78 16.85
CA GLY A 39 -20.96 16.34 15.65
C GLY A 39 -20.06 15.50 14.74
N GLY A 40 -18.79 15.90 14.56
CA GLY A 40 -17.80 15.14 13.78
C GLY A 40 -17.50 13.77 14.38
N VAL A 41 -17.35 13.68 15.71
CA VAL A 41 -17.15 12.40 16.41
C VAL A 41 -18.37 11.50 16.28
N ILE A 42 -19.58 12.04 16.43
CA ILE A 42 -20.82 11.26 16.30
C ILE A 42 -20.97 10.73 14.87
N LEU A 43 -20.78 11.59 13.85
CA LEU A 43 -20.90 11.19 12.45
C LEU A 43 -19.86 10.14 12.06
N SER A 44 -18.60 10.33 12.44
CA SER A 44 -17.55 9.33 12.19
C SER A 44 -17.83 8.00 12.91
N GLY A 45 -18.33 8.06 14.15
CA GLY A 45 -18.79 6.89 14.89
C GLY A 45 -19.91 6.14 14.18
N LEU A 46 -20.92 6.84 13.65
CA LEU A 46 -22.01 6.24 12.89
C LEU A 46 -21.53 5.60 11.57
N VAL A 47 -20.63 6.26 10.85
CA VAL A 47 -20.06 5.70 9.61
C VAL A 47 -19.26 4.42 9.90
N LEU A 48 -18.44 4.42 10.96
CA LEU A 48 -17.69 3.24 11.35
C LEU A 48 -18.62 2.11 11.81
N ALA A 49 -19.62 2.41 12.64
CA ALA A 49 -20.61 1.42 13.08
C ALA A 49 -21.43 0.86 11.92
N GLY A 50 -21.86 1.71 10.98
CA GLY A 50 -22.56 1.27 9.77
C GLY A 50 -21.70 0.34 8.93
N ARG A 51 -20.41 0.66 8.77
CA ARG A 51 -19.47 -0.19 8.03
C ARG A 51 -19.21 -1.51 8.74
N THR A 52 -19.04 -1.52 10.07
CA THR A 52 -18.82 -2.76 10.82
C THR A 52 -20.04 -3.67 10.74
N LEU A 53 -21.25 -3.12 10.85
CA LEU A 53 -22.49 -3.88 10.66
C LEU A 53 -22.62 -4.42 9.22
N HIS A 54 -22.28 -3.62 8.21
CA HIS A 54 -22.29 -4.06 6.82
C HIS A 54 -21.33 -5.23 6.60
N VAL A 55 -20.09 -5.13 7.09
CA VAL A 55 -19.10 -6.21 6.96
C VAL A 55 -19.54 -7.45 7.74
N ALA A 56 -20.14 -7.29 8.92
CA ALA A 56 -20.56 -8.41 9.75
C ALA A 56 -21.73 -9.21 9.15
N PHE A 57 -22.67 -8.55 8.48
CA PHE A 57 -23.93 -9.20 8.08
C PHE A 57 -24.19 -9.25 6.56
N PHE A 58 -23.56 -8.37 5.77
CA PHE A 58 -23.93 -8.17 4.36
C PHE A 58 -22.77 -8.35 3.38
N ASP A 59 -21.52 -8.45 3.82
CA ASP A 59 -20.35 -8.58 2.93
C ASP A 59 -20.08 -10.02 2.46
N HIS A 60 -20.83 -10.45 1.45
CA HIS A 60 -20.64 -11.74 0.80
C HIS A 60 -19.52 -11.72 -0.25
N ASP A 61 -19.20 -10.54 -0.78
CA ASP A 61 -18.24 -10.40 -1.86
C ASP A 61 -16.79 -10.55 -1.36
N TYR A 62 -16.53 -10.21 -0.10
CA TYR A 62 -15.26 -10.51 0.55
C TYR A 62 -14.87 -12.00 0.43
N TYR A 63 -15.79 -12.91 0.75
CA TYR A 63 -15.51 -14.35 0.70
C TYR A 63 -15.31 -14.87 -0.74
N LYS A 64 -16.09 -14.36 -1.70
CA LYS A 64 -15.94 -14.70 -3.12
C LYS A 64 -14.60 -14.24 -3.67
N LEU A 65 -14.18 -13.03 -3.33
CA LEU A 65 -12.88 -12.50 -3.76
C LEU A 65 -11.73 -13.25 -3.10
N GLN A 66 -11.85 -13.60 -1.83
CA GLN A 66 -10.80 -14.33 -1.12
C GLN A 66 -10.63 -15.77 -1.64
N SER A 67 -11.71 -16.46 -2.00
CA SER A 67 -11.61 -17.77 -2.65
C SER A 67 -10.97 -17.66 -4.04
N ARG A 68 -11.37 -16.66 -4.82
CA ARG A 68 -10.82 -16.41 -6.16
C ARG A 68 -9.33 -16.06 -6.12
N LYS A 69 -8.88 -15.25 -5.15
CA LYS A 69 -7.45 -14.95 -4.97
C LYS A 69 -6.63 -16.20 -4.68
N ARG A 70 -7.08 -17.04 -3.74
CA ARG A 70 -6.40 -18.31 -3.41
C ARG A 70 -6.37 -19.27 -4.60
N TYR A 71 -7.41 -19.27 -5.43
CA TYR A 71 -7.42 -20.06 -6.67
C TYR A 71 -6.35 -19.56 -7.65
N TYR A 72 -6.26 -18.24 -7.89
CA TYR A 72 -5.25 -17.67 -8.77
C TYR A 72 -3.82 -17.90 -8.27
N GLU A 73 -3.59 -17.82 -6.96
CA GLU A 73 -2.28 -18.13 -6.38
C GLU A 73 -1.86 -19.57 -6.69
N LYS A 74 -2.76 -20.54 -6.53
CA LYS A 74 -2.49 -21.94 -6.86
C LYS A 74 -2.22 -22.13 -8.35
N GLN A 75 -3.01 -21.50 -9.20
CA GLN A 75 -2.82 -21.56 -10.64
C GLN A 75 -1.46 -21.01 -11.05
N LEU A 76 -1.05 -19.88 -10.46
CA LEU A 76 0.23 -19.25 -10.74
C LEU A 76 1.41 -20.14 -10.31
N LEU A 77 1.34 -20.75 -9.13
CA LEU A 77 2.38 -21.68 -8.67
C LEU A 77 2.47 -22.91 -9.57
N PHE A 78 1.32 -23.51 -9.92
CA PHE A 78 1.29 -24.65 -10.83
C PHE A 78 1.92 -24.34 -12.19
N THR A 79 1.58 -23.19 -12.78
CA THR A 79 2.16 -22.77 -14.06
C THR A 79 3.67 -22.57 -13.95
N ARG A 80 4.16 -21.96 -12.86
CA ARG A 80 5.62 -21.79 -12.65
C ARG A 80 6.34 -23.12 -12.51
N GLU A 81 5.82 -24.04 -11.70
CA GLU A 81 6.43 -25.37 -11.54
C GLU A 81 6.45 -26.14 -12.87
N GLN A 82 5.40 -26.01 -13.68
CA GLN A 82 5.35 -26.63 -15.00
C GLN A 82 6.38 -26.02 -15.97
N GLU A 83 6.55 -24.70 -15.96
CA GLU A 83 7.56 -24.01 -16.77
C GLU A 83 8.99 -24.38 -16.32
N GLU A 84 9.23 -24.45 -15.01
CA GLU A 84 10.52 -24.89 -14.44
C GLU A 84 10.83 -26.35 -14.83
N ALA A 85 9.84 -27.25 -14.76
CA ALA A 85 10.02 -28.63 -15.20
C ALA A 85 10.31 -28.71 -16.71
N ALA A 86 9.57 -27.96 -17.53
CA ALA A 86 9.78 -27.94 -18.98
C ALA A 86 11.16 -27.41 -19.36
N THR A 87 11.64 -26.34 -18.68
CA THR A 87 12.98 -25.80 -18.90
C THR A 87 14.08 -26.75 -18.42
N ALA A 88 13.88 -27.44 -17.29
CA ALA A 88 14.79 -28.48 -16.83
C ALA A 88 14.89 -29.65 -17.82
N HIS A 89 13.78 -30.09 -18.40
CA HIS A 89 13.78 -31.12 -19.45
C HIS A 89 14.51 -30.67 -20.71
N TYR A 90 14.36 -29.40 -21.11
CA TYR A 90 15.11 -28.84 -22.24
C TYR A 90 16.63 -28.84 -21.97
N ILE A 91 17.06 -28.44 -20.78
CA ILE A 91 18.48 -28.47 -20.39
C ILE A 91 19.00 -29.92 -20.34
N ALA A 92 18.19 -30.86 -19.83
CA ALA A 92 18.54 -32.28 -19.83
C ALA A 92 18.69 -32.85 -21.25
N ALA A 93 17.90 -32.38 -22.22
CA ALA A 93 18.07 -32.76 -23.62
C ALA A 93 19.41 -32.25 -24.19
N LEU A 94 19.86 -31.04 -23.83
CA LEU A 94 21.19 -30.54 -24.23
C LEU A 94 22.34 -31.36 -23.65
N ALA A 95 22.16 -31.99 -22.48
CA ALA A 95 23.17 -32.89 -21.93
C ALA A 95 23.39 -34.13 -22.83
N SER A 96 22.42 -34.51 -23.67
CA SER A 96 22.62 -35.59 -24.65
C SER A 96 23.54 -35.18 -25.82
N GLU A 97 23.67 -33.89 -26.10
CA GLU A 97 24.58 -33.34 -27.10
C GLU A 97 25.98 -33.06 -26.53
N TYR A 98 26.15 -33.16 -25.21
CA TYR A 98 27.40 -32.86 -24.54
C TYR A 98 28.45 -33.95 -24.81
N ASP A 99 29.53 -33.56 -25.50
CA ASP A 99 30.73 -34.40 -25.68
C ASP A 99 31.84 -33.96 -24.70
N PRO A 100 32.11 -34.74 -23.62
CA PRO A 100 33.17 -34.43 -22.68
C PRO A 100 34.57 -34.59 -23.28
N VAL A 101 34.72 -35.32 -24.39
CA VAL A 101 36.03 -35.52 -25.02
C VAL A 101 36.50 -34.26 -25.75
N ALA A 102 35.57 -33.47 -26.26
CA ALA A 102 35.85 -32.20 -26.92
C ALA A 102 36.55 -31.17 -26.01
N THR A 103 36.37 -31.27 -24.68
CA THR A 103 37.04 -30.36 -23.72
C THR A 103 38.49 -30.76 -23.42
N ARG A 104 38.95 -31.90 -23.92
CA ARG A 104 40.31 -32.40 -23.71
C ARG A 104 41.30 -31.65 -24.59
N MET A 105 42.32 -31.05 -23.98
CA MET A 105 43.45 -30.52 -24.75
C MET A 105 44.19 -31.64 -25.48
N PRO A 106 44.70 -31.41 -26.70
CA PRO A 106 45.53 -32.39 -27.39
C PRO A 106 46.66 -32.91 -26.49
N PHE A 107 46.92 -34.21 -26.54
CA PHE A 107 47.95 -34.92 -25.76
C PHE A 107 47.82 -34.92 -24.23
N LYS A 108 46.72 -34.40 -23.65
CA LYS A 108 46.43 -34.54 -22.21
C LYS A 108 45.34 -35.59 -21.96
N PRO A 109 45.36 -36.29 -20.81
CA PRO A 109 44.26 -37.16 -20.41
C PRO A 109 43.00 -36.35 -20.14
N LEU A 110 41.83 -36.98 -20.26
CA LEU A 110 40.55 -36.36 -19.94
C LEU A 110 40.42 -36.18 -18.42
N ASP A 111 40.11 -34.96 -17.98
CA ASP A 111 39.87 -34.64 -16.58
C ASP A 111 38.52 -35.24 -16.11
N PRO A 112 38.49 -36.01 -14.99
CA PRO A 112 37.27 -36.57 -14.44
C PRO A 112 36.16 -35.56 -14.15
N LYS A 113 36.49 -34.28 -13.95
CA LYS A 113 35.52 -33.21 -13.68
C LYS A 113 34.46 -33.03 -14.77
N TYR A 114 34.80 -33.33 -16.02
CA TYR A 114 33.91 -33.12 -17.17
C TYR A 114 33.11 -34.36 -17.53
N ARG A 115 33.28 -35.46 -16.80
CA ARG A 115 32.44 -36.66 -16.94
C ARG A 115 31.14 -36.41 -16.15
N PHE A 116 30.16 -35.82 -16.82
CA PHE A 116 28.75 -35.91 -16.39
C PHE A 116 28.25 -37.35 -16.49
#